data_AF-A0A6B3B0W5-F1
#
_entry.id   AF-A0A6B3B0W5-F1
#
_cell.length_a   1.000
_cell.length_b   1.000
_cell.length_c   1.000
_cell.angle_alpha   90.00
_cell.angle_beta   90.00
_cell.angle_gamma   90.00
#
_symmetry.space_group_name_H-M   'P 1'
#
loop_
_entity.id
_entity.type
_entity.pdbx_description
1 polymer ?
#
loop_
_entity_poly.entity_id
_entity_poly.type
_entity_poly.pdbx_seq_one_letter_code
_entity_poly.pdbx_strand_id
1 'polypeptide(L)'
;DAARLALADAGVDAADVDVVFADAAGDRDADRAEAAALTALFGPYGVPVTAPKSLYGRLGSGGSALDLAAALLALRDQVVPPGAPVGRLADDCPVDLVTGAPRPARLRHALV
;
A
#
# COMPACT_ATOMS: atom_id res chain seq x y z
N ASP A 1 6.64 2.51 -15.34
CA ASP A 1 5.42 2.96 -14.65
C ASP A 1 5.81 3.89 -13.51
N ALA A 2 4.85 4.61 -12.92
CA ALA A 2 5.11 5.68 -11.94
C ALA A 2 5.90 5.19 -10.72
N ALA A 3 5.58 4.00 -10.19
CA ALA A 3 6.29 3.40 -9.06
C ALA A 3 7.78 3.19 -9.35
N ARG A 4 8.15 2.63 -10.52
CA ARG A 4 9.57 2.45 -10.88
C ARG A 4 10.30 3.78 -11.06
N LEU A 5 9.63 4.81 -11.57
CA LEU A 5 10.23 6.15 -11.67
C LEU A 5 10.47 6.77 -10.29
N ALA A 6 9.51 6.64 -9.37
CA ALA A 6 9.66 7.13 -8.00
C ALA A 6 10.80 6.40 -7.25
N LEU A 7 10.91 5.08 -7.41
CA LEU A 7 12.01 4.30 -6.84
C LEU A 7 13.38 4.72 -7.41
N ALA A 8 13.45 4.91 -8.73
CA ALA A 8 14.68 5.37 -9.38
C ALA A 8 15.08 6.78 -8.94
N ASP A 9 14.13 7.70 -8.80
CA ASP A 9 14.35 9.06 -8.30
C ASP A 9 14.83 9.07 -6.84
N ALA A 10 14.26 8.19 -6.01
CA ALA A 10 14.67 8.01 -4.62
C ALA A 10 16.00 7.25 -4.45
N GLY A 11 16.50 6.58 -5.50
CA GLY A 11 17.67 5.70 -5.41
C GLY A 11 17.43 4.47 -4.52
N VAL A 12 16.19 3.95 -4.50
CA VAL A 12 15.74 2.84 -3.65
C VAL A 12 15.39 1.65 -4.54
N ASP A 13 15.90 0.46 -4.22
CA ASP A 13 15.51 -0.77 -4.91
C ASP A 13 14.12 -1.24 -4.43
N ALA A 14 13.37 -1.90 -5.31
CA ALA A 14 12.03 -2.41 -4.95
C ALA A 14 12.08 -3.37 -3.74
N ALA A 15 13.19 -4.09 -3.55
CA ALA A 15 13.40 -4.99 -2.42
C ALA A 15 13.60 -4.27 -1.07
N ASP A 16 13.91 -2.97 -1.09
CA ASP A 16 14.09 -2.15 0.11
C ASP A 16 12.80 -1.44 0.56
N VAL A 17 11.70 -1.60 -0.18
CA VAL A 17 10.38 -1.06 0.19
C VAL A 17 9.74 -1.94 1.26
N ASP A 18 9.45 -1.36 2.42
CA ASP A 18 8.91 -2.11 3.56
C ASP A 18 7.38 -2.13 3.60
N VAL A 19 6.72 -1.17 2.95
CA VAL A 19 5.25 -1.06 2.91
C VAL A 19 4.77 -0.22 1.71
N VAL A 20 3.61 -0.59 1.17
CA VAL A 20 2.90 0.18 0.15
C VAL A 20 1.58 0.71 0.72
N PHE A 21 1.31 2.00 0.54
CA PHE A 21 0.03 2.64 0.79
C PHE A 21 -0.73 2.70 -0.54
N ALA A 22 -1.53 1.68 -0.83
CA ALA A 22 -2.20 1.52 -2.12
C ALA A 22 -3.33 2.55 -2.32
N ASP A 23 -3.63 2.91 -3.57
CA ASP A 23 -4.78 3.74 -3.97
C ASP A 23 -6.12 3.02 -3.79
N ALA A 24 -6.15 1.68 -3.89
CA ALA A 24 -7.27 0.77 -3.59
C ALA A 24 -8.63 1.50 -3.63
N ALA A 25 -9.05 1.82 -4.84
CA ALA A 25 -10.15 2.70 -5.16
C ALA A 25 -11.52 2.09 -4.79
N GLY A 26 -11.55 0.76 -4.53
CA GLY A 26 -12.78 0.00 -4.33
C GLY A 26 -13.51 -0.29 -5.65
N ASP A 27 -12.88 0.03 -6.78
CA ASP A 27 -13.33 -0.36 -8.10
C ASP A 27 -12.60 -1.65 -8.51
N ARG A 28 -13.35 -2.63 -9.00
CA ARG A 28 -12.82 -3.98 -9.22
C ARG A 28 -11.72 -4.03 -10.26
N ASP A 29 -11.86 -3.29 -11.35
CA ASP A 29 -10.91 -3.32 -12.45
C ASP A 29 -9.67 -2.48 -12.11
N ALA A 30 -9.86 -1.33 -11.45
CA ALA A 30 -8.76 -0.53 -10.94
C ALA A 30 -7.93 -1.27 -9.87
N ASP A 31 -8.57 -1.87 -8.87
CA ASP A 31 -7.89 -2.59 -7.79
C ASP A 31 -7.16 -3.84 -8.31
N ARG A 32 -7.72 -4.51 -9.34
CA ARG A 32 -7.03 -5.60 -10.04
C ARG A 32 -5.80 -5.10 -10.79
N ALA A 33 -5.91 -3.98 -11.51
CA ALA A 33 -4.78 -3.40 -12.24
C ALA A 33 -3.67 -2.94 -11.29
N GLU A 34 -4.03 -2.34 -10.16
CA GLU A 34 -3.08 -1.98 -9.10
C GLU A 34 -2.40 -3.22 -8.51
N ALA A 35 -3.15 -4.26 -8.15
CA ALA A 35 -2.59 -5.51 -7.64
C ALA A 35 -1.63 -6.17 -8.64
N ALA A 36 -1.95 -6.16 -9.93
CA ALA A 36 -1.08 -6.67 -10.98
C ALA A 36 0.22 -5.86 -11.10
N ALA A 37 0.15 -4.52 -11.00
CA ALA A 37 1.32 -3.65 -11.02
C ALA A 37 2.23 -3.89 -9.81
N LEU A 38 1.66 -4.00 -8.60
CA LEU A 38 2.40 -4.32 -7.38
C LEU A 38 3.04 -5.70 -7.46
N THR A 39 2.30 -6.70 -7.96
CA THR A 39 2.82 -8.06 -8.16
C THR A 39 3.97 -8.09 -9.16
N ALA A 40 3.90 -7.30 -10.23
CA ALA A 40 4.97 -7.20 -11.22
C ALA A 40 6.23 -6.49 -10.69
N LEU A 41 6.10 -5.68 -9.63
CA LEU A 41 7.21 -4.92 -9.04
C LEU A 41 7.86 -5.67 -7.87
N PHE A 42 7.04 -6.25 -6.99
CA PHE A 42 7.48 -6.86 -5.73
C PHE A 42 7.39 -8.39 -5.71
N GLY A 43 6.71 -8.99 -6.69
CA GLY A 43 6.30 -10.40 -6.66
C GLY A 43 4.99 -10.60 -5.89
N PRO A 44 4.37 -11.79 -6.02
CA PRO A 44 3.12 -12.10 -5.33
C PRO A 44 3.34 -12.11 -3.81
N TYR A 45 2.52 -11.34 -3.09
CA TYR A 45 2.62 -11.15 -1.63
C TYR A 45 4.00 -10.62 -1.17
N GLY A 46 4.77 -9.99 -2.06
CA GLY A 46 6.17 -9.64 -1.81
C GLY A 46 6.39 -8.44 -0.87
N VAL A 47 5.36 -7.61 -0.66
CA VAL A 47 5.42 -6.43 0.21
C VAL A 47 4.08 -6.24 0.92
N PRO A 48 4.08 -5.85 2.22
CA PRO A 48 2.86 -5.45 2.90
C PRO A 48 2.19 -4.27 2.20
N VAL A 49 0.89 -4.40 1.95
CA VAL A 49 0.05 -3.36 1.35
C VAL A 49 -0.98 -2.91 2.37
N THR A 50 -1.17 -1.61 2.54
CA THR A 50 -2.24 -1.03 3.35
C THR A 50 -3.12 -0.10 2.54
N ALA A 51 -4.40 -0.05 2.89
CA ALA A 51 -5.40 0.82 2.27
C ALA A 51 -6.20 1.56 3.35
N PRO A 52 -5.58 2.47 4.12
CA PRO A 52 -6.22 3.10 5.28
C PRO A 52 -7.46 3.91 4.89
N LYS A 53 -7.54 4.41 3.65
CA LYS A 53 -8.72 5.10 3.11
C LYS A 53 -10.00 4.26 3.06
N SER A 54 -9.90 2.94 3.18
CA SER A 54 -11.07 2.09 3.40
C SER A 54 -11.78 2.38 4.73
N LEU A 55 -11.13 3.07 5.67
CA LEU A 55 -11.69 3.47 6.96
C LEU A 55 -12.34 4.87 6.94
N TYR A 56 -11.81 5.82 6.15
CA TYR A 56 -12.27 7.22 6.12
C TYR A 56 -12.87 7.69 4.79
N GLY A 57 -12.87 6.83 3.76
CA GLY A 57 -13.42 7.14 2.43
C GLY A 57 -12.46 7.88 1.49
N ARG A 58 -12.94 8.20 0.28
CA ARG A 58 -12.17 8.90 -0.76
C ARG A 58 -12.28 10.41 -0.55
N LEU A 59 -11.14 11.07 -0.33
CA LEU A 59 -11.07 12.51 -0.06
C LEU A 59 -10.74 13.36 -1.31
N GLY A 60 -10.84 12.78 -2.51
CA GLY A 60 -10.49 13.45 -3.77
C GLY A 60 -9.05 13.97 -3.73
N SER A 61 -8.86 15.25 -4.04
CA SER A 61 -7.54 15.90 -4.07
C SER A 61 -6.82 15.92 -2.71
N GLY A 62 -7.53 15.69 -1.60
CA GLY A 62 -6.92 15.59 -0.27
C GLY A 62 -6.42 14.20 0.12
N GLY A 63 -6.74 13.16 -0.66
CA GLY A 63 -6.45 11.76 -0.32
C GLY A 63 -4.96 11.47 -0.20
N SER A 64 -4.18 11.87 -1.21
CA SER A 64 -2.74 11.60 -1.25
C SER A 64 -1.96 12.25 -0.10
N ALA A 65 -2.36 13.45 0.33
CA ALA A 65 -1.75 14.12 1.48
C ALA A 65 -1.99 13.34 2.79
N LEU A 66 -3.17 12.74 2.94
CA LEU A 66 -3.49 11.92 4.11
C LEU A 66 -2.77 10.56 4.07
N ASP A 67 -2.68 9.93 2.90
CA ASP A 67 -1.92 8.69 2.73
C ASP A 67 -0.42 8.90 3.03
N LEU A 68 0.15 10.03 2.58
CA LEU A 68 1.52 10.42 2.92
C LEU A 68 1.70 10.67 4.42
N ALA A 69 0.75 11.38 5.06
CA ALA A 69 0.79 11.59 6.51
C ALA A 69 0.70 10.26 7.27
N ALA A 70 -0.14 9.32 6.81
CA ALA A 70 -0.26 7.98 7.38
C ALA A 70 1.05 7.17 7.20
N ALA A 71 1.71 7.29 6.05
CA ALA A 71 3.01 6.66 5.81
C ALA A 71 4.11 7.20 6.73
N LEU A 72 4.16 8.52 6.94
CA LEU A 72 5.11 9.13 7.88
C LEU A 72 4.85 8.69 9.33
N LEU A 73 3.58 8.57 9.73
CA LEU A 73 3.21 8.04 11.05
C LEU A 73 3.57 6.56 11.19
N ALA A 74 3.35 5.75 10.15
CA ALA A 74 3.74 4.34 10.13
C ALA A 74 5.26 4.18 10.28
N LEU A 75 6.05 4.99 9.56
CA LEU A 75 7.50 5.03 9.71
C LEU A 75 7.94 5.51 11.10
N ARG A 76 7.27 6.50 11.69
CA ARG A 76 7.58 6.97 13.06
C ARG A 76 7.29 5.89 14.10
N ASP A 77 6.12 5.27 14.00
CA ASP A 77 5.57 4.37 15.03
C ASP A 77 5.93 2.89 14.77
N GLN A 78 6.61 2.60 13.65
CA GLN A 78 7.05 1.26 13.24
C GLN A 78 5.90 0.25 13.19
N VAL A 79 4.78 0.68 12.58
CA VAL A 79 3.56 -0.10 12.46
C VAL A 79 2.86 0.18 11.15
N VAL A 80 2.44 -0.87 10.45
CA VAL A 80 1.58 -0.76 9.26
C VAL A 80 0.13 -0.66 9.73
N PRO A 81 -0.60 0.42 9.41
CA PRO A 81 -2.01 0.54 9.77
C PRO A 81 -2.84 -0.50 8.99
N PRO A 82 -3.92 -1.03 9.56
CA PRO A 82 -4.82 -1.90 8.82
C PRO A 82 -5.76 -1.09 7.92
N GLY A 83 -6.15 -1.67 6.80
CA GLY A 83 -7.41 -1.32 6.15
C GLY A 83 -8.63 -1.88 6.89
N ALA A 84 -9.81 -1.50 6.43
CA ALA A 84 -11.08 -2.06 6.89
C ALA A 84 -11.06 -3.60 6.79
N PRO A 85 -11.72 -4.31 7.72
CA PRO A 85 -11.85 -5.75 7.64
C PRO A 85 -12.48 -6.15 6.30
N VAL A 86 -11.80 -7.04 5.56
CA VAL A 86 -12.33 -7.66 4.34
C VAL A 86 -12.65 -9.12 4.64
N GLY A 87 -13.80 -9.61 4.17
CA GLY A 87 -14.19 -11.01 4.40
C GLY A 87 -13.30 -11.99 3.64
N ARG A 88 -13.14 -11.76 2.33
CA ARG A 88 -12.26 -12.54 1.45
C ARG A 88 -11.63 -11.62 0.41
N LEU A 89 -10.31 -11.66 0.31
CA LEU A 89 -9.58 -11.04 -0.79
C LEU A 89 -9.88 -11.80 -2.09
N ALA A 90 -9.97 -11.07 -3.20
CA ALA A 90 -10.14 -11.70 -4.50
C ALA A 90 -8.89 -12.52 -4.85
N ASP A 91 -9.09 -13.75 -5.32
CA ASP A 91 -8.01 -14.70 -5.61
C ASP A 91 -7.03 -14.22 -6.71
N ASP A 92 -7.45 -13.24 -7.50
CA ASP A 92 -6.67 -12.62 -8.58
C ASP A 92 -6.00 -11.29 -8.19
N CYS A 93 -6.00 -10.96 -6.90
CA CYS A 93 -5.22 -9.87 -6.33
C CYS A 93 -4.21 -10.46 -5.32
N PRO A 94 -3.06 -10.99 -5.75
CA PRO A 94 -2.09 -11.66 -4.88
C PRO A 94 -1.22 -10.64 -4.12
N VAL A 95 -1.87 -9.78 -3.33
CA VAL A 95 -1.24 -8.75 -2.49
C VAL A 95 -1.35 -9.12 -1.02
N ASP A 96 -0.31 -8.81 -0.24
CA ASP A 96 -0.32 -8.98 1.21
C ASP A 96 -1.03 -7.79 1.88
N LEU A 97 -2.36 -7.75 1.76
CA LEU A 97 -3.16 -6.65 2.31
C LEU A 97 -3.28 -6.77 3.84
N VAL A 98 -2.79 -5.76 4.55
CA VAL A 98 -2.93 -5.62 6.00
C VAL A 98 -4.35 -5.16 6.34
N THR A 99 -5.12 -6.01 7.01
CA THR A 99 -6.52 -5.75 7.38
C THR A 99 -6.81 -6.20 8.81
N GLY A 100 -7.85 -5.62 9.42
CA GLY A 100 -8.37 -6.02 10.73
C GLY A 100 -7.54 -5.57 11.94
N ALA A 101 -6.22 -5.71 11.91
CA ALA A 101 -5.33 -5.31 13.01
C ALA A 101 -4.02 -4.68 12.48
N PRO A 102 -3.44 -3.70 13.20
CA PRO A 102 -2.14 -3.15 12.85
C PRO A 102 -1.05 -4.22 12.87
N ARG A 103 -0.07 -4.11 11.97
CA ARG A 103 1.07 -5.03 11.87
C ARG A 103 2.36 -4.31 12.25
N PRO A 104 2.98 -4.61 13.41
CA PRO A 104 4.30 -4.09 13.75
C PRO A 104 5.34 -4.53 12.71
N ALA A 105 6.19 -3.62 12.26
CA ALA A 105 7.22 -3.89 11.27
C ALA A 105 8.36 -2.88 11.40
N ARG A 106 9.58 -3.28 11.05
CA ARG A 106 10.69 -2.33 10.95
C ARG A 106 10.61 -1.63 9.60
N LEU A 107 10.16 -0.37 9.60
CA LEU A 107 9.89 0.38 8.38
C LEU A 107 10.95 1.47 8.17
N ARG A 108 11.52 1.53 6.97
CA ARG A 108 12.51 2.51 6.50
C ARG A 108 12.05 3.21 5.24
N HIS A 109 11.43 2.49 4.30
CA HIS A 109 10.89 3.04 3.07
C HIS A 109 9.41 2.66 2.93
N ALA A 110 8.60 3.66 2.61
CA ALA A 110 7.20 3.48 2.25
C ALA A 110 6.99 4.00 0.83
N LEU A 111 6.25 3.24 0.03
CA LEU A 111 5.74 3.68 -1.27
C LEU A 111 4.29 4.13 -1.10
N VAL A 112 3.95 5.30 -1.60
CA VAL A 112 2.59 5.88 -1.60
C VAL A 112 2.18 6.15 -3.04
#